data_AF-A0A094J137-F1
#
_entry.id   AF-A0A094J137-F1
#
_cell.length_a   1.000
_cell.length_b   1.000
_cell.length_c   1.000
_cell.angle_alpha   90.00
_cell.angle_beta   90.00
_cell.angle_gamma   90.00
#
_symmetry.space_group_name_H-M   'P 1'
#
loop_
_entity.id
_entity.type
_entity.pdbx_description
1 polymer ?
#
loop_
_entity_poly.entity_id
_entity_poly.type
_entity_poly.pdbx_seq_one_letter_code
_entity_poly.pdbx_strand_id
1 'polypeptide(L)'
;MLLDKEIDIKFFYRFVEFTSKLLKIDLTHEKFKLIILDKQKAETKTEMNIKSFADSYMFALNNVNQIFFRNTLQSMYFLLTHTKLEDSVCDKIISEYYISYDGPSHYLAALMHLYVMKTEIDRKHELAFIISNLIMIKKGRYPMVPYVFVHKSYLRAIKEENMEKLMMIFSQIETKEKHEIKESYVSKEIIIDTIKRLKPNIVSKYKVKKLYLYGSYAKEITTTNSDIDFLVVYKDNLINLERSQRQNSLKEFLKRELDKTIDLLDFTHALNKLDISEMENLITLI
;
A
#
# COMPACT_ATOMS: atom_id res chain seq x y z
N MET A 1 16.79 -4.98 -9.59
CA MET A 1 15.85 -5.32 -10.67
C MET A 1 14.52 -5.66 -9.99
N LEU A 2 13.62 -4.69 -9.87
CA LEU A 2 12.22 -4.94 -9.53
C LEU A 2 11.54 -5.27 -10.85
N LEU A 3 10.86 -6.42 -10.88
CA LEU A 3 9.73 -6.72 -11.76
C LEU A 3 10.00 -7.27 -13.16
N ASP A 4 10.19 -8.59 -13.22
CA ASP A 4 9.48 -9.36 -14.24
C ASP A 4 8.02 -9.58 -13.76
N LYS A 5 7.17 -8.63 -14.15
CA LYS A 5 5.73 -8.76 -14.47
C LYS A 5 4.65 -9.12 -13.42
N GLU A 6 4.91 -9.53 -12.18
CA GLU A 6 3.79 -9.96 -11.31
C GLU A 6 3.32 -8.98 -10.21
N ILE A 7 4.17 -8.10 -9.66
CA ILE A 7 3.79 -7.25 -8.50
C ILE A 7 4.24 -5.80 -8.66
N ASP A 8 3.33 -4.92 -9.07
CA ASP A 8 3.59 -3.48 -9.18
C ASP A 8 4.40 -2.92 -7.98
N ILE A 9 5.38 -2.06 -8.27
CA ILE A 9 6.18 -1.32 -7.28
C ILE A 9 5.27 -0.60 -6.27
N LYS A 10 4.08 -0.18 -6.72
CA LYS A 10 3.01 0.37 -5.90
C LYS A 10 2.56 -0.58 -4.79
N PHE A 11 2.29 -1.84 -5.11
CA PHE A 11 1.94 -2.85 -4.10
C PHE A 11 3.09 -3.11 -3.14
N PHE A 12 4.32 -3.16 -3.65
CA PHE A 12 5.49 -3.42 -2.83
C PHE A 12 5.64 -2.40 -1.69
N TYR A 13 5.65 -1.09 -2.01
CA TYR A 13 5.82 -0.10 -0.95
C TYR A 13 4.55 0.08 -0.10
N ARG A 14 3.34 -0.04 -0.69
CA ARG A 14 2.08 0.05 0.07
C ARG A 14 1.96 -1.08 1.09
N PHE A 15 2.35 -2.30 0.72
CA PHE A 15 2.34 -3.43 1.64
C PHE A 15 3.16 -3.13 2.91
N VAL A 16 4.41 -2.67 2.73
CA VAL A 16 5.30 -2.32 3.84
C VAL A 16 4.71 -1.15 4.64
N GLU A 17 4.32 -0.05 3.97
CA GLU A 17 3.74 1.14 4.60
C GLU A 17 2.51 0.82 5.45
N PHE A 18 1.50 0.17 4.87
CA PHE A 18 0.22 -0.05 5.56
C PHE A 18 0.34 -1.09 6.67
N THR A 19 1.25 -2.05 6.55
CA THR A 19 1.60 -2.97 7.64
C THR A 19 2.34 -2.24 8.76
N SER A 20 3.28 -1.33 8.45
CA SER A 20 3.94 -0.50 9.46
C SER A 20 2.97 0.44 10.18
N LYS A 21 2.03 1.06 9.46
CA LYS A 21 0.97 1.90 10.06
C LYS A 21 0.04 1.11 10.98
N LEU A 22 -0.28 -0.14 10.62
CA LEU A 22 -1.01 -1.06 11.49
C LEU A 22 -0.28 -1.29 12.83
N LEU A 23 1.05 -1.32 12.79
CA LEU A 23 1.93 -1.40 13.96
C LEU A 23 2.21 -0.03 14.61
N LYS A 24 1.43 0.99 14.27
CA LYS A 24 1.51 2.36 14.80
C LYS A 24 2.85 3.06 14.54
N ILE A 25 3.55 2.68 13.48
CA ILE A 25 4.70 3.44 13.01
C ILE A 25 4.20 4.68 12.27
N ASP A 26 4.56 5.85 12.79
CA ASP A 26 4.16 7.14 12.25
C ASP A 26 5.27 7.74 11.40
N LEU A 27 5.17 7.54 10.08
CA LEU A 27 5.98 8.22 9.08
C LEU A 27 5.05 8.68 7.95
N THR A 28 5.48 9.74 7.26
CA THR A 28 4.78 10.24 6.07
C THR A 28 4.87 9.22 4.93
N HIS A 29 3.90 9.30 4.01
CA HIS A 29 3.85 8.46 2.82
C HIS A 29 5.14 8.55 2.00
N GLU A 30 5.60 9.77 1.72
CA GLU A 30 6.84 9.98 0.95
C GLU A 30 8.05 9.42 1.69
N LYS A 31 8.14 9.59 3.01
CA LYS A 31 9.26 9.05 3.78
C LYS A 31 9.31 7.52 3.73
N PHE A 32 8.17 6.84 3.86
CA PHE A 32 8.08 5.39 3.64
C PHE A 32 8.61 5.02 2.25
N LYS A 33 8.08 5.65 1.21
CA LYS A 33 8.42 5.37 -0.18
C LYS A 33 9.91 5.58 -0.47
N LEU A 34 10.50 6.67 -0.01
CA LEU A 34 11.91 6.98 -0.21
C LEU A 34 12.85 5.96 0.47
N ILE A 35 12.52 5.51 1.68
CA ILE A 35 13.31 4.48 2.38
C ILE A 35 13.15 3.11 1.70
N ILE A 36 11.90 2.70 1.42
CA ILE A 36 11.59 1.39 0.85
C ILE A 36 12.24 1.22 -0.54
N LEU A 37 12.21 2.28 -1.36
CA LEU A 37 12.77 2.29 -2.71
C LEU A 37 14.26 2.67 -2.76
N ASP A 38 14.93 2.72 -1.61
CA ASP A 38 16.36 2.99 -1.48
C ASP A 38 16.78 4.32 -2.13
N LYS A 39 15.92 5.34 -2.01
CA LYS A 39 16.15 6.71 -2.49
C LYS A 39 16.66 7.63 -1.39
N GLN A 40 16.49 7.24 -0.14
CA GLN A 40 16.99 7.96 1.02
C GLN A 40 17.56 6.97 2.05
N LYS A 41 18.68 7.37 2.67
CA LYS A 41 19.29 6.61 3.77
C LYS A 41 18.34 6.58 4.98
N ALA A 42 18.20 5.41 5.58
CA ALA A 42 17.57 5.26 6.89
C ALA A 42 18.52 5.71 8.00
N GLU A 43 18.10 6.68 8.81
CA GLU A 43 18.90 7.30 9.86
C GLU A 43 18.44 6.86 11.25
N THR A 44 17.14 6.66 11.45
CA THR A 44 16.59 6.23 12.75
C THR A 44 16.40 4.72 12.83
N LYS A 45 16.31 4.18 14.05
CA LYS A 45 16.02 2.74 14.26
C LYS A 45 14.68 2.33 13.62
N THR A 46 13.67 3.19 13.66
CA THR A 46 12.37 2.96 13.02
C THR A 46 12.52 2.87 11.50
N GLU A 47 13.26 3.78 10.89
CA GLU A 47 13.53 3.77 9.44
C GLU A 47 14.34 2.53 9.03
N MET A 48 15.33 2.14 9.83
CA MET A 48 16.10 0.90 9.61
C MET A 48 15.19 -0.33 9.71
N ASN A 49 14.26 -0.37 10.67
CA ASN A 49 13.30 -1.46 10.80
C ASN A 49 12.34 -1.56 9.61
N ILE A 50 11.98 -0.43 9.00
CA ILE A 50 11.19 -0.37 7.75
C ILE A 50 12.01 -0.87 6.58
N LYS A 51 13.28 -0.43 6.47
CA LYS A 51 14.18 -0.89 5.42
C LYS A 51 14.39 -2.41 5.49
N SER A 52 14.69 -2.94 6.67
CA SER A 52 14.79 -4.40 6.90
C SER A 52 13.50 -5.15 6.55
N PHE A 53 12.33 -4.56 6.83
CA PHE A 53 11.06 -5.16 6.45
C PHE A 53 10.87 -5.18 4.92
N ALA A 54 11.18 -4.07 4.24
CA ALA A 54 11.16 -4.00 2.78
C ALA A 54 12.12 -4.99 2.13
N ASP A 55 13.34 -5.12 2.65
CA ASP A 55 14.36 -6.02 2.12
C ASP A 55 13.97 -7.50 2.33
N SER A 56 13.42 -7.84 3.49
CA SER A 56 12.88 -9.18 3.78
C SER A 56 11.72 -9.53 2.84
N TYR A 57 10.78 -8.59 2.63
CA TYR A 57 9.67 -8.81 1.70
C TYR A 57 10.15 -8.92 0.25
N MET A 58 11.09 -8.08 -0.18
CA MET A 58 11.68 -8.14 -1.51
C MET A 58 12.37 -9.48 -1.76
N PHE A 59 13.08 -10.00 -0.75
CA PHE A 59 13.64 -11.35 -0.81
C PHE A 59 12.55 -12.40 -0.99
N ALA A 60 11.44 -12.32 -0.26
CA ALA A 60 10.31 -13.24 -0.44
C ALA A 60 9.76 -13.21 -1.87
N LEU A 61 9.56 -12.01 -2.43
CA LEU A 61 9.04 -11.83 -3.79
C LEU A 61 9.99 -12.41 -4.84
N ASN A 62 11.30 -12.17 -4.71
CA ASN A 62 12.32 -12.73 -5.62
C ASN A 62 12.42 -14.26 -5.54
N ASN A 63 11.84 -14.87 -4.51
CA ASN A 63 11.88 -16.31 -4.27
C ASN A 63 10.49 -16.97 -4.35
N VAL A 64 9.49 -16.32 -4.95
CA VAL A 64 8.12 -16.86 -5.02
C VAL A 64 8.04 -18.23 -5.71
N ASN A 65 8.84 -18.41 -6.76
CA ASN A 65 8.92 -19.66 -7.53
C ASN A 65 9.83 -20.72 -6.88
N GLN A 66 10.52 -20.38 -5.79
CA GLN A 66 11.39 -21.31 -5.07
C GLN A 66 10.62 -22.10 -4.01
N ILE A 67 11.19 -23.23 -3.59
CA ILE A 67 10.63 -24.04 -2.51
C ILE A 67 10.62 -23.23 -1.21
N PHE A 68 9.50 -23.26 -0.48
CA PHE A 68 9.42 -22.66 0.83
C PHE A 68 10.02 -23.64 1.85
N PHE A 69 11.28 -23.43 2.22
CA PHE A 69 12.02 -24.35 3.09
C PHE A 69 12.86 -23.58 4.11
N ARG A 70 13.64 -24.28 4.94
CA ARG A 70 14.40 -23.70 6.06
C ARG A 70 15.23 -22.51 5.64
N ASN A 71 16.01 -22.62 4.57
CA ASN A 71 16.88 -21.54 4.12
C ASN A 71 16.07 -20.30 3.72
N THR A 72 14.96 -20.47 2.99
CA THR A 72 14.08 -19.37 2.57
C THR A 72 13.48 -18.65 3.78
N LEU A 73 12.92 -19.41 4.74
CA LEU A 73 12.36 -18.85 5.97
C LEU A 73 13.43 -18.16 6.82
N GLN A 74 14.59 -18.79 6.95
CA GLN A 74 15.71 -18.28 7.72
C GLN A 74 16.26 -16.99 7.13
N SER A 75 16.38 -16.89 5.80
CA SER A 75 16.81 -15.68 5.11
C SER A 75 15.80 -14.55 5.25
N MET A 76 14.50 -14.82 5.10
CA MET A 76 13.47 -13.81 5.33
C MET A 76 13.53 -13.27 6.76
N TYR A 77 13.60 -14.16 7.76
CA TYR A 77 13.67 -13.74 9.16
C TYR A 77 14.95 -12.97 9.46
N PHE A 78 16.10 -13.46 8.99
CA PHE A 78 17.38 -12.78 9.19
C PHE A 78 17.41 -11.37 8.58
N LEU A 79 16.87 -11.17 7.37
CA LEU A 79 16.77 -9.83 6.78
C LEU A 79 15.85 -8.89 7.59
N LEU A 80 14.81 -9.45 8.21
CA LEU A 80 13.82 -8.73 9.01
C LEU A 80 14.35 -8.32 10.39
N THR A 81 15.15 -9.17 11.04
CA THR A 81 15.53 -9.03 12.46
C THR A 81 17.03 -8.93 12.71
N HIS A 82 17.86 -9.32 11.74
CA HIS A 82 19.31 -9.58 11.88
C HIS A 82 19.65 -10.70 12.87
N THR A 83 18.70 -11.60 13.15
CA THR A 83 18.87 -12.74 14.05
C THR A 83 18.52 -14.06 13.37
N LYS A 84 19.09 -15.16 13.87
CA LYS A 84 18.72 -16.51 13.41
C LYS A 84 17.38 -16.90 14.04
N LEU A 85 16.52 -17.57 13.27
CA LEU A 85 15.27 -18.13 13.78
C LEU A 85 15.62 -19.48 14.41
N GLU A 86 15.04 -19.81 15.55
CA GLU A 86 15.30 -21.10 16.16
C GLU A 86 14.92 -22.24 15.21
N ASP A 87 15.80 -23.24 15.12
CA ASP A 87 15.64 -24.32 14.16
C ASP A 87 14.34 -25.10 14.38
N SER A 88 13.92 -25.24 15.65
CA SER A 88 12.66 -25.88 16.04
C SER A 88 11.42 -25.09 15.61
N VAL A 89 11.50 -23.75 15.59
CA VAL A 89 10.42 -22.87 15.13
C VAL A 89 10.34 -22.91 13.61
N CYS A 90 11.48 -22.91 12.91
CA CYS A 90 11.53 -23.12 11.46
C CYS A 90 10.81 -24.41 11.06
N ASP A 91 11.16 -25.53 11.70
CA ASP A 91 10.58 -26.84 11.37
C ASP A 91 9.08 -26.89 11.58
N LYS A 92 8.60 -26.29 12.66
CA LYS A 92 7.17 -26.17 12.97
C LYS A 92 6.41 -25.39 11.90
N ILE A 93 6.90 -24.21 11.51
CA ILE A 93 6.29 -23.37 10.46
C ILE A 93 6.27 -24.11 9.12
N ILE A 94 7.38 -24.75 8.75
CA ILE A 94 7.51 -25.46 7.47
C ILE A 94 6.59 -26.69 7.44
N SER A 95 6.55 -27.46 8.53
CA SER A 95 5.68 -28.63 8.65
C SER A 95 4.21 -28.24 8.47
N GLU A 96 3.75 -27.22 9.20
CA GLU A 96 2.37 -26.73 9.11
C GLU A 96 2.03 -26.26 7.68
N TYR A 97 2.95 -25.55 7.03
CA TYR A 97 2.77 -25.10 5.65
C TYR A 97 2.54 -26.26 4.69
N TYR A 98 3.34 -27.34 4.78
CA TYR A 98 3.23 -28.46 3.84
C TYR A 98 2.07 -29.40 4.16
N ILE A 99 1.73 -29.60 5.43
CA ILE A 99 0.53 -30.36 5.83
C ILE A 99 -0.73 -29.73 5.23
N SER A 100 -0.79 -28.40 5.20
CA SER A 100 -1.96 -27.66 4.73
C SER A 100 -1.82 -27.12 3.30
N TYR A 101 -0.77 -27.51 2.57
CA TYR A 101 -0.38 -26.88 1.29
C TYR A 101 -1.47 -26.98 0.23
N ASP A 102 -2.18 -28.10 0.14
CA ASP A 102 -3.23 -28.32 -0.86
C ASP A 102 -4.53 -27.56 -0.56
N GLY A 103 -4.64 -26.92 0.60
CA GLY A 103 -5.80 -26.13 0.99
C GLY A 103 -6.02 -24.87 0.15
N PRO A 104 -7.22 -24.25 0.21
CA PRO A 104 -7.50 -22.99 -0.47
C PRO A 104 -6.51 -21.87 -0.09
N SER A 105 -6.13 -20.99 -1.02
CA SER A 105 -5.08 -19.97 -0.81
C SER A 105 -5.32 -19.08 0.41
N HIS A 106 -6.54 -18.55 0.56
CA HIS A 106 -6.91 -17.71 1.70
C HIS A 106 -6.87 -18.47 3.04
N TYR A 107 -7.26 -19.76 3.02
CA TYR A 107 -7.22 -20.61 4.20
C TYR A 107 -5.78 -20.84 4.63
N LEU A 108 -4.91 -21.33 3.73
CA LEU A 108 -3.50 -21.57 4.03
C LEU A 108 -2.79 -20.28 4.48
N ALA A 109 -3.06 -19.16 3.81
CA ALA A 109 -2.49 -17.87 4.18
C ALA A 109 -2.91 -17.43 5.59
N ALA A 110 -4.20 -17.57 5.95
CA ALA A 110 -4.71 -17.23 7.28
C ALA A 110 -4.22 -18.19 8.37
N LEU A 111 -4.13 -19.50 8.05
CA LEU A 111 -3.60 -20.52 8.94
C LEU A 111 -2.16 -20.22 9.31
N MET A 112 -1.30 -20.05 8.31
CA MET A 112 0.11 -19.73 8.54
C MET A 112 0.28 -18.39 9.25
N HIS A 113 -0.59 -17.42 8.97
CA HIS A 113 -0.59 -16.14 9.66
C HIS A 113 -0.81 -16.32 11.16
N LEU A 114 -1.90 -16.98 11.55
CA LEU A 114 -2.22 -17.23 12.97
C LEU A 114 -1.16 -18.12 13.62
N TYR A 115 -0.60 -19.08 12.89
CA TYR A 115 0.46 -19.94 13.39
C TYR A 115 1.71 -19.13 13.77
N VAL A 116 2.19 -18.25 12.89
CA VAL A 116 3.33 -17.37 13.17
C VAL A 116 3.01 -16.41 14.32
N MET A 117 1.78 -15.89 14.39
CA MET A 117 1.36 -14.99 15.47
C MET A 117 1.43 -15.64 16.87
N LYS A 118 1.28 -16.97 16.95
CA LYS A 118 1.40 -17.77 18.19
C LYS A 118 2.83 -18.05 18.62
N THR A 119 3.83 -17.76 17.77
CA THR A 119 5.23 -17.96 18.13
C THR A 119 5.76 -16.81 18.99
N GLU A 120 6.77 -17.11 19.80
CA GLU A 120 7.49 -16.14 20.64
C GLU A 120 8.75 -15.66 19.90
N ILE A 121 8.55 -14.98 18.78
CA ILE A 121 9.62 -14.43 17.94
C ILE A 121 9.45 -12.93 17.74
N ASP A 122 10.56 -12.25 17.50
CA ASP A 122 10.56 -10.83 17.18
C ASP A 122 9.94 -10.57 15.81
N ARG A 123 9.33 -9.39 15.64
CA ARG A 123 8.75 -8.94 14.35
C ARG A 123 7.76 -9.95 13.74
N LYS A 124 7.06 -10.73 14.57
CA LYS A 124 6.13 -11.79 14.11
C LYS A 124 4.98 -11.29 13.25
N HIS A 125 4.52 -10.06 13.46
CA HIS A 125 3.48 -9.46 12.62
C HIS A 125 3.95 -9.30 11.17
N GLU A 126 5.13 -8.71 10.98
CA GLU A 126 5.73 -8.54 9.66
C GLU A 126 6.02 -9.88 8.99
N LEU A 127 6.61 -10.83 9.73
CA LEU A 127 6.89 -12.16 9.20
C LEU A 127 5.60 -12.88 8.79
N ALA A 128 4.54 -12.82 9.61
CA ALA A 128 3.26 -13.42 9.31
C ALA A 128 2.67 -12.83 8.01
N PHE A 129 2.71 -11.51 7.83
CA PHE A 129 2.26 -10.86 6.60
C PHE A 129 3.10 -11.23 5.37
N ILE A 130 4.43 -11.33 5.51
CA ILE A 130 5.33 -11.76 4.43
C ILE A 130 4.96 -13.18 3.98
N ILE A 131 4.85 -14.12 4.93
CA ILE A 131 4.51 -15.51 4.63
C ILE A 131 3.12 -15.62 4.00
N SER A 132 2.12 -14.91 4.54
CA SER A 132 0.78 -14.89 3.95
C SER A 132 0.78 -14.34 2.53
N ASN A 133 1.53 -13.27 2.24
CA ASN A 133 1.66 -12.74 0.87
C ASN A 133 2.36 -13.73 -0.05
N LEU A 134 3.47 -14.33 0.40
CA LEU A 134 4.20 -15.36 -0.36
C LEU A 134 3.27 -16.52 -0.76
N ILE A 135 2.42 -16.99 0.15
CA ILE A 135 1.41 -18.03 -0.12
C ILE A 135 0.42 -17.58 -1.20
N MET A 136 -0.12 -16.37 -1.08
CA MET A 136 -1.10 -15.85 -2.03
C MET A 136 -0.53 -15.75 -3.43
N ILE A 137 0.64 -15.11 -3.58
CA ILE A 137 1.29 -14.90 -4.87
C ILE A 137 1.70 -16.24 -5.49
N LYS A 138 2.31 -17.14 -4.70
CA LYS A 138 2.72 -18.47 -5.17
C LYS A 138 1.54 -19.34 -5.63
N LYS A 139 0.33 -19.06 -5.15
CA LYS A 139 -0.92 -19.69 -5.60
C LYS A 139 -1.67 -18.88 -6.66
N GLY A 140 -0.99 -17.96 -7.36
CA GLY A 140 -1.55 -17.16 -8.45
C GLY A 140 -2.63 -16.17 -8.00
N ARG A 141 -2.59 -15.73 -6.74
CA ARG A 141 -3.49 -14.71 -6.18
C ARG A 141 -2.80 -13.36 -6.07
N TYR A 142 -3.60 -12.33 -5.87
CA TYR A 142 -3.10 -10.97 -5.70
C TYR A 142 -2.44 -10.80 -4.31
N PRO A 143 -1.41 -9.94 -4.20
CA PRO A 143 -0.82 -9.58 -2.92
C PRO A 143 -1.87 -8.94 -2.00
N MET A 144 -1.64 -9.03 -0.69
CA MET A 144 -2.53 -8.51 0.35
C MET A 144 -1.89 -7.32 1.05
N VAL A 145 -2.35 -6.11 0.72
CA VAL A 145 -2.01 -4.88 1.45
C VAL A 145 -3.02 -4.63 2.58
N PRO A 146 -2.61 -4.62 3.86
CA PRO A 146 -3.53 -4.40 4.97
C PRO A 146 -3.85 -2.91 5.12
N TYR A 147 -4.66 -2.35 4.22
CA TYR A 147 -5.08 -0.95 4.27
C TYR A 147 -5.77 -0.56 5.59
N VAL A 148 -5.80 0.74 5.90
CA VAL A 148 -6.36 1.29 7.15
C VAL A 148 -7.77 0.77 7.47
N PHE A 149 -8.62 0.57 6.46
CA PHE A 149 -9.99 0.11 6.67
C PHE A 149 -10.09 -1.30 7.30
N VAL A 150 -9.07 -2.15 7.15
CA VAL A 150 -9.04 -3.49 7.75
C VAL A 150 -8.30 -3.55 9.09
N HIS A 151 -7.60 -2.50 9.51
CA HIS A 151 -6.73 -2.56 10.69
C HIS A 151 -7.46 -3.00 11.95
N LYS A 152 -8.63 -2.39 12.22
CA LYS A 152 -9.44 -2.69 13.41
C LYS A 152 -9.99 -4.11 13.39
N SER A 153 -10.49 -4.57 12.24
CA SER A 153 -11.04 -5.92 12.09
C SER A 153 -9.94 -6.98 12.18
N TYR A 154 -8.77 -6.71 11.61
CA TYR A 154 -7.59 -7.55 11.67
C TYR A 154 -7.11 -7.71 13.12
N LEU A 155 -6.87 -6.62 13.84
CA LEU A 155 -6.39 -6.68 15.23
C LEU A 155 -7.36 -7.47 16.12
N ARG A 156 -8.66 -7.32 15.87
CA ARG A 156 -9.70 -8.09 16.55
C ARG A 156 -9.62 -9.58 16.18
N ALA A 157 -9.45 -9.92 14.89
CA ALA A 157 -9.33 -11.30 14.44
C ALA A 157 -8.11 -12.01 15.03
N ILE A 158 -6.96 -11.32 15.11
CA ILE A 158 -5.74 -11.85 15.74
C ILE A 158 -5.97 -12.08 17.24
N LYS A 159 -6.58 -11.10 17.94
CA LYS A 159 -6.88 -11.24 19.37
C LYS A 159 -7.86 -12.39 19.68
N GLU A 160 -8.82 -12.61 18.80
CA GLU A 160 -9.85 -13.66 18.91
C GLU A 160 -9.37 -15.01 18.35
N GLU A 161 -8.16 -15.08 17.79
CA GLU A 161 -7.67 -16.22 17.00
C GLU A 161 -8.68 -16.71 15.93
N ASN A 162 -9.42 -15.76 15.35
CA ASN A 162 -10.55 -16.06 14.47
C ASN A 162 -10.11 -16.22 13.01
N MET A 163 -9.93 -17.48 12.61
CA MET A 163 -9.52 -17.88 11.27
C MET A 163 -10.47 -17.38 10.17
N GLU A 164 -11.78 -17.61 10.34
CA GLU A 164 -12.79 -17.29 9.34
C GLU A 164 -12.81 -15.79 9.03
N LYS A 165 -12.71 -14.97 10.08
CA LYS A 165 -12.66 -13.52 9.97
C LYS A 165 -11.37 -13.05 9.31
N LEU A 166 -10.24 -13.70 9.58
CA LEU A 166 -8.98 -13.38 8.92
C LEU A 166 -9.03 -13.75 7.42
N MET A 167 -9.60 -14.90 7.08
CA MET A 167 -9.85 -15.30 5.68
C MET A 167 -10.75 -14.30 4.95
N MET A 168 -11.82 -13.85 5.61
CA MET A 168 -12.72 -12.82 5.07
C MET A 168 -11.98 -11.50 4.81
N ILE A 169 -11.14 -11.05 5.75
CA ILE A 169 -10.32 -9.85 5.60
C ILE A 169 -9.38 -9.99 4.40
N PHE A 170 -8.70 -11.13 4.28
CA PHE A 170 -7.79 -11.39 3.16
C PHE A 170 -8.51 -11.36 1.80
N SER A 171 -9.71 -11.93 1.73
CA SER A 171 -10.54 -11.88 0.52
C SER A 171 -11.03 -10.46 0.18
N GLN A 172 -11.39 -9.66 1.18
CA GLN A 172 -11.76 -8.25 0.99
C GLN A 172 -10.60 -7.42 0.43
N ILE A 173 -9.39 -7.64 0.94
CA ILE A 173 -8.18 -6.98 0.43
C ILE A 173 -7.92 -7.41 -1.02
N GLU A 174 -7.91 -8.72 -1.31
CA GLU A 174 -7.66 -9.24 -2.67
C GLU A 174 -8.64 -8.65 -3.71
N THR A 175 -9.91 -8.52 -3.33
CA THR A 175 -10.94 -7.94 -4.20
C THR A 175 -10.63 -6.49 -4.54
N LYS A 176 -10.17 -5.70 -3.57
CA LYS A 176 -9.76 -4.31 -3.81
C LYS A 176 -8.60 -4.23 -4.82
N GLU A 177 -7.58 -5.07 -4.68
CA GLU A 177 -6.41 -5.02 -5.57
C GLU A 177 -6.73 -5.43 -7.01
N LYS A 178 -7.65 -6.38 -7.19
CA LYS A 178 -8.19 -6.74 -8.52
C LYS A 178 -8.81 -5.54 -9.25
N HIS A 179 -9.39 -4.59 -8.52
CA HIS A 179 -9.97 -3.39 -9.10
C HIS A 179 -8.88 -2.35 -9.45
N GLU A 180 -7.85 -2.19 -8.61
CA GLU A 180 -6.77 -1.20 -8.87
C GLU A 180 -5.93 -1.53 -10.12
N ILE A 181 -5.73 -2.81 -10.46
CA ILE A 181 -4.88 -3.23 -11.59
C ILE A 181 -5.54 -3.00 -12.97
N LYS A 182 -6.86 -2.82 -13.03
CA LYS A 182 -7.58 -2.67 -14.31
C LYS A 182 -7.46 -1.29 -14.96
N GLU A 183 -6.80 -0.32 -14.33
CA GLU A 183 -6.79 1.06 -14.81
C GLU A 183 -5.87 1.28 -16.02
N SER A 184 -6.33 2.09 -16.98
CA SER A 184 -5.61 2.43 -18.19
C SER A 184 -4.61 3.57 -17.95
N TYR A 185 -3.53 3.62 -18.75
CA TYR A 185 -2.57 4.73 -18.71
C TYR A 185 -3.17 5.98 -19.35
N VAL A 186 -3.06 7.12 -18.66
CA VAL A 186 -3.41 8.45 -19.18
C VAL A 186 -2.16 9.31 -19.16
N SER A 187 -1.86 10.08 -20.21
CA SER A 187 -0.69 10.96 -20.22
C SER A 187 -0.94 12.27 -19.45
N LYS A 188 0.13 12.92 -19.00
CA LYS A 188 0.08 14.21 -18.30
C LYS A 188 -0.59 15.29 -19.16
N GLU A 189 -0.31 15.32 -20.46
CA GLU A 189 -0.87 16.27 -21.41
C GLU A 189 -2.39 16.08 -21.53
N ILE A 190 -2.85 14.83 -21.62
CA ILE A 190 -4.29 14.50 -21.67
C ILE A 190 -5.00 14.99 -20.40
N ILE A 191 -4.38 14.83 -19.23
CA ILE A 191 -4.93 15.34 -17.96
C ILE A 191 -5.06 16.85 -18.02
N ILE A 192 -3.98 17.56 -18.38
CA ILE A 192 -3.95 19.02 -18.45
C ILE A 192 -5.03 19.54 -19.40
N ASP A 193 -5.13 18.96 -20.60
CA ASP A 193 -6.08 19.40 -21.62
C ASP A 193 -7.53 19.10 -21.23
N THR A 194 -7.78 17.95 -20.59
CA THR A 194 -9.08 17.61 -20.04
C THR A 194 -9.50 18.61 -18.96
N ILE A 195 -8.62 18.94 -18.02
CA ILE A 195 -8.92 19.91 -16.96
C ILE A 195 -9.15 21.31 -17.53
N LYS A 196 -8.35 21.76 -18.51
CA LYS A 196 -8.58 23.04 -19.19
C LYS A 196 -9.97 23.10 -19.83
N ARG A 197 -10.40 22.03 -20.51
CA ARG A 197 -11.75 21.94 -21.10
C ARG A 197 -12.84 21.97 -20.02
N LEU A 198 -12.63 21.30 -18.89
CA LEU A 198 -13.61 21.22 -17.80
C LEU A 198 -13.59 22.44 -16.86
N LYS A 199 -12.60 23.34 -16.98
CA LYS A 199 -12.39 24.51 -16.11
C LYS A 199 -13.66 25.32 -15.82
N PRO A 200 -14.52 25.67 -16.80
CA PRO A 200 -15.73 26.44 -16.51
C PRO A 200 -16.68 25.71 -15.55
N ASN A 201 -16.84 24.40 -15.71
CA ASN A 201 -17.69 23.56 -14.87
C ASN A 201 -17.07 23.40 -13.47
N ILE A 202 -15.76 23.13 -13.41
CA ILE A 202 -15.02 22.97 -12.15
C ILE A 202 -15.12 24.23 -11.28
N VAL A 203 -14.86 25.41 -11.86
CA VAL A 203 -14.88 26.70 -11.16
C VAL A 203 -16.29 27.11 -10.73
N SER A 204 -17.31 26.88 -11.57
CA SER A 204 -18.68 27.35 -11.31
C SER A 204 -19.45 26.44 -10.36
N LYS A 205 -19.44 25.12 -10.61
CA LYS A 205 -20.22 24.12 -9.90
C LYS A 205 -19.60 23.77 -8.55
N TYR A 206 -18.29 23.53 -8.52
CA TYR A 206 -17.59 23.07 -7.31
C TYR A 206 -16.95 24.23 -6.53
N LYS A 207 -17.05 25.47 -7.04
CA LYS A 207 -16.45 26.69 -6.46
C LYS A 207 -14.95 26.56 -6.19
N VAL A 208 -14.25 25.93 -7.13
CA VAL A 208 -12.79 25.85 -7.11
C VAL A 208 -12.21 27.22 -7.44
N LYS A 209 -11.26 27.67 -6.61
CA LYS A 209 -10.44 28.87 -6.80
C LYS A 209 -9.16 28.52 -7.56
N LYS A 210 -8.49 27.44 -7.14
CA LYS A 210 -7.31 26.89 -7.81
C LYS A 210 -7.32 25.37 -7.78
N LEU A 211 -6.75 24.76 -8.81
CA LEU A 211 -6.54 23.32 -8.89
C LEU A 211 -5.11 23.08 -9.38
N TYR A 212 -4.37 22.22 -8.68
CA TYR A 212 -3.01 21.87 -8.99
C TYR A 212 -2.89 20.37 -9.22
N LEU A 213 -2.08 19.97 -10.19
CA LEU A 213 -1.56 18.61 -10.31
C LEU A 213 -0.28 18.50 -9.48
N TYR A 214 -0.15 17.44 -8.69
CA TYR A 214 1.05 17.14 -7.93
C TYR A 214 1.41 15.66 -8.02
N GLY A 215 2.35 15.20 -7.20
CA GLY A 215 2.69 13.79 -7.11
C GLY A 215 3.39 13.24 -8.36
N SER A 216 3.14 11.96 -8.66
CA SER A 216 3.87 11.21 -9.68
C SER A 216 3.77 11.81 -11.09
N TYR A 217 2.58 12.30 -11.45
CA TYR A 217 2.31 12.95 -12.75
C TYR A 217 3.02 14.28 -12.91
N ALA A 218 3.09 15.08 -11.85
CA ALA A 218 3.80 16.34 -11.93
C ALA A 218 5.33 16.14 -12.02
N LYS A 219 5.86 15.13 -11.31
CA LYS A 219 7.28 14.75 -11.28
C LYS A 219 7.74 13.92 -12.50
N GLU A 220 6.86 13.57 -13.43
CA GLU A 220 7.16 12.75 -14.64
C GLU A 220 7.76 11.37 -14.35
N ILE A 221 7.38 10.77 -13.21
CA ILE A 221 7.80 9.43 -12.77
C ILE A 221 6.63 8.44 -12.71
N THR A 222 5.65 8.63 -13.59
CA THR A 222 4.39 7.85 -13.56
C THR A 222 4.55 6.44 -14.09
N THR A 223 3.67 5.57 -13.59
CA THR A 223 3.45 4.20 -14.08
C THR A 223 1.99 4.06 -14.52
N THR A 224 1.65 2.98 -15.24
CA THR A 224 0.28 2.66 -15.69
C THR A 224 -0.74 2.69 -14.53
N ASN A 225 -0.30 2.35 -13.32
CA ASN A 225 -1.15 2.21 -12.16
C ASN A 225 -1.06 3.43 -11.22
N SER A 226 -0.38 4.51 -11.63
CA SER A 226 -0.30 5.73 -10.83
C SER A 226 -1.66 6.41 -10.74
N ASP A 227 -2.03 6.82 -9.52
CA ASP A 227 -3.22 7.64 -9.23
C ASP A 227 -2.93 9.09 -9.66
N ILE A 228 -3.96 9.85 -10.01
CA ILE A 228 -3.81 11.28 -10.34
C ILE A 228 -4.04 12.10 -9.08
N ASP A 229 -2.98 12.77 -8.63
CA ASP A 229 -2.96 13.55 -7.41
C ASP A 229 -3.30 15.03 -7.68
N PHE A 230 -4.41 15.53 -7.13
CA PHE A 230 -4.83 16.92 -7.23
C PHE A 230 -4.89 17.63 -5.88
N LEU A 231 -4.42 18.88 -5.86
CA LEU A 231 -4.59 19.81 -4.74
C LEU A 231 -5.61 20.88 -5.13
N VAL A 232 -6.65 21.04 -4.31
CA VAL A 232 -7.74 21.97 -4.54
C VAL A 232 -7.75 23.09 -3.51
N VAL A 233 -7.92 24.32 -4.00
CA VAL A 233 -8.22 25.50 -3.18
C VAL A 233 -9.64 25.92 -3.53
N TYR A 234 -10.55 25.92 -2.57
CA TYR A 234 -11.91 26.41 -2.76
C TYR A 234 -12.00 27.93 -2.60
N LYS A 235 -13.06 28.54 -3.14
CA LYS A 235 -13.36 29.95 -2.89
C LYS A 235 -13.76 30.14 -1.42
N ASP A 236 -13.27 31.23 -0.83
CA ASP A 236 -13.55 31.64 0.55
C ASP A 236 -15.07 31.78 0.72
N ASN A 237 -15.65 31.21 1.80
CA ASN A 237 -17.08 31.13 2.20
C ASN A 237 -17.70 29.72 2.33
N LEU A 238 -16.93 28.63 2.30
CA LEU A 238 -17.47 27.28 2.54
C LEU A 238 -17.20 26.80 3.97
N ILE A 239 -18.26 26.34 4.65
CA ILE A 239 -18.16 25.61 5.92
C ILE A 239 -17.57 24.20 5.69
N ASN A 240 -16.96 23.61 6.72
CA ASN A 240 -16.23 22.33 6.61
C ASN A 240 -17.05 21.16 6.03
N LEU A 241 -18.35 21.09 6.36
CA LEU A 241 -19.24 20.06 5.83
C LEU A 241 -19.44 20.19 4.32
N GLU A 242 -19.70 21.41 3.85
CA GLU A 242 -19.86 21.70 2.42
C GLU A 242 -18.57 21.46 1.64
N ARG A 243 -17.42 21.79 2.23
CA ARG A 243 -16.10 21.48 1.64
C ARG A 243 -15.93 19.98 1.42
N SER A 244 -16.20 19.17 2.46
CA SER A 244 -16.10 17.71 2.39
C SER A 244 -17.01 17.10 1.32
N GLN A 245 -18.28 17.54 1.27
CA GLN A 245 -19.25 17.07 0.27
C GLN A 245 -18.83 17.43 -1.16
N ARG A 246 -18.32 18.66 -1.36
CA ARG A 246 -17.85 19.11 -2.67
C ARG A 246 -16.56 18.44 -3.08
N GLN A 247 -15.65 18.19 -2.17
CA GLN A 247 -14.43 17.44 -2.42
C GLN A 247 -14.75 16.03 -2.91
N ASN A 248 -15.65 15.31 -2.23
CA ASN A 248 -16.08 13.99 -2.69
C ASN A 248 -16.77 14.05 -4.06
N SER A 249 -17.65 15.04 -4.27
CA SER A 249 -18.35 15.20 -5.55
C SER A 249 -17.41 15.54 -6.71
N LEU A 250 -16.40 16.39 -6.46
CA LEU A 250 -15.38 16.75 -7.44
C LEU A 250 -14.46 15.56 -7.72
N LYS A 251 -14.06 14.80 -6.69
CA LYS A 251 -13.27 13.57 -6.82
C LYS A 251 -13.97 12.58 -7.76
N GLU A 252 -15.24 12.29 -7.51
CA GLU A 252 -16.04 11.36 -8.34
C GLU A 252 -16.32 11.90 -9.74
N PHE A 253 -16.40 13.22 -9.91
CA PHE A 253 -16.52 13.83 -11.24
C PHE A 253 -15.23 13.67 -12.04
N LEU A 254 -14.09 14.04 -11.47
CA LEU A 254 -12.79 13.92 -12.12
C LEU A 254 -12.43 12.46 -12.43
N LYS A 255 -12.75 11.54 -11.51
CA LYS A 255 -12.56 10.09 -11.73
C LYS A 255 -13.29 9.59 -12.98
N ARG A 256 -14.52 10.05 -13.20
CA ARG A 256 -15.32 9.67 -14.38
C ARG A 256 -14.77 10.28 -15.67
N GLU A 257 -14.36 11.54 -15.62
CA GLU A 257 -13.87 12.25 -16.82
C GLU A 257 -12.48 11.80 -17.27
N LEU A 258 -11.64 11.32 -16.33
CA LEU A 258 -10.27 10.87 -16.60
C LEU A 258 -10.14 9.35 -16.64
N ASP A 259 -11.20 8.59 -16.33
CA ASP A 259 -11.21 7.13 -16.21
C ASP A 259 -10.03 6.57 -15.40
N LYS A 260 -9.72 7.26 -14.29
CA LYS A 260 -8.54 7.02 -13.46
C LYS A 260 -8.85 7.27 -12.00
N THR A 261 -8.21 6.51 -11.09
CA THR A 261 -8.27 6.85 -9.67
C THR A 261 -7.65 8.22 -9.44
N ILE A 262 -8.43 9.07 -8.77
CA ILE A 262 -8.06 10.42 -8.38
C ILE A 262 -7.82 10.41 -6.87
N ASP A 263 -6.77 11.08 -6.41
CA ASP A 263 -6.67 11.53 -5.02
C ASP A 263 -6.72 13.06 -4.99
N LEU A 264 -7.66 13.58 -4.20
CA LEU A 264 -7.97 15.01 -4.15
C LEU A 264 -7.80 15.48 -2.71
N LEU A 265 -6.86 16.40 -2.48
CA LEU A 265 -6.60 17.00 -1.16
C LEU A 265 -6.95 18.49 -1.17
N ASP A 266 -7.62 18.96 -0.12
CA ASP A 266 -7.76 20.40 0.14
C ASP A 266 -6.40 20.96 0.58
N PHE A 267 -5.98 22.07 -0.03
CA PHE A 267 -4.71 22.73 0.23
C PHE A 267 -4.51 23.08 1.71
N THR A 268 -5.57 23.49 2.43
CA THR A 268 -5.48 23.79 3.87
C THR A 268 -5.14 22.54 4.68
N HIS A 269 -5.63 21.38 4.25
CA HIS A 269 -5.29 20.10 4.88
C HIS A 269 -3.92 19.58 4.43
N ALA A 270 -3.52 19.87 3.21
CA ALA A 270 -2.25 19.44 2.65
C ALA A 270 -1.04 20.04 3.38
N LEU A 271 -1.12 21.32 3.79
CA LEU A 271 -0.05 21.97 4.56
C LEU A 271 0.27 21.26 5.88
N ASN A 272 -0.70 20.53 6.45
CA ASN A 272 -0.51 19.79 7.70
C ASN A 272 -0.13 18.32 7.50
N LYS A 273 -0.22 17.79 6.26
CA LYS A 273 -0.13 16.34 5.98
C LYS A 273 0.93 15.97 4.96
N LEU A 274 1.27 16.87 4.04
CA LEU A 274 2.26 16.62 3.01
C LEU A 274 3.61 17.14 3.47
N ASP A 275 4.66 16.41 3.09
CA ASP A 275 6.02 16.90 3.19
C ASP A 275 6.21 18.06 2.19
N ILE A 276 7.00 19.06 2.56
CA ILE A 276 7.31 20.22 1.69
C ILE A 276 7.84 19.75 0.33
N SER A 277 8.62 18.66 0.32
CA SER A 277 9.15 18.04 -0.90
C SER A 277 8.09 17.51 -1.88
N GLU A 278 6.87 17.18 -1.41
CA GLU A 278 5.75 16.83 -2.29
C GLU A 278 5.14 18.07 -2.97
N MET A 279 5.29 19.25 -2.35
CA MET A 279 4.78 20.52 -2.85
C MET A 279 5.77 21.28 -3.76
N GLU A 280 7.01 20.81 -3.93
CA GLU A 280 8.01 21.49 -4.77
C GLU A 280 7.69 21.41 -6.27
N ASN A 281 6.88 20.44 -6.70
CA ASN A 281 6.56 20.19 -8.11
C ASN A 281 5.08 20.40 -8.43
N LEU A 282 4.49 21.52 -8.01
CA LEU A 282 3.08 21.83 -8.31
C LEU A 282 2.91 22.39 -9.73
N ILE A 283 2.01 21.78 -10.50
CA ILE A 283 1.58 22.31 -11.81
C ILE A 283 0.21 22.94 -11.66
N THR A 284 0.09 24.23 -11.94
CA THR A 284 -1.19 24.95 -11.84
C THR A 284 -2.06 24.63 -13.06
N LEU A 285 -3.31 24.21 -12.82
CA LEU A 285 -4.28 23.88 -13.86
C LEU A 285 -5.43 24.90 -13.96
N ILE A 286 -5.87 25.45 -12.82
CA ILE A 286 -6.97 26.41 -12.72
C ILE A 286 -6.54 27.68 -11.99
#